data_AF-A0ABD1E6B6-F1
#
_entry.id   AF-A0ABD1E6B6-F1
#
_cell.length_a   1.000
_cell.length_b   1.000
_cell.length_c   1.000
_cell.angle_alpha   90.00
_cell.angle_beta   90.00
_cell.angle_gamma   90.00
#
_symmetry.space_group_name_H-M   'P 1'
#
loop_
_entity.id
_entity.type
_entity.pdbx_description
1 polymer ?
#
loop_
_entity_poly.entity_id
_entity_poly.type
_entity_poly.pdbx_seq_one_letter_code
_entity_poly.pdbx_strand_id
1 'polypeptide(L)'
;MSFVRSERLCMQCYFLYKFSVLKKTMADDYEIEANLVLVYSSLSAYAKRIVDQLIIKKENKKRRTRKTWQEKWLGRRDKGLGLLNVLREELLIEDPDQYKNFLRMDNECFLKLLNYIKCDIEKQNTHLRECVSAENR
;
A
#
# COMPACT_ATOMS: atom_id res chain seq x y z
N MET A 1 -45.21 46.22 63.78
CA MET A 1 -45.49 46.32 62.33
C MET A 1 -44.30 45.76 61.53
N SER A 2 -43.86 44.53 61.85
CA SER A 2 -42.53 44.02 61.46
C SER A 2 -42.58 42.65 60.75
N PHE A 3 -43.75 42.02 60.70
CA PHE A 3 -43.91 40.63 60.24
C PHE A 3 -44.09 40.51 58.72
N VAL A 4 -44.86 41.44 58.10
CA VAL A 4 -45.15 41.43 56.64
C VAL A 4 -43.91 41.70 55.77
N ARG A 5 -42.83 42.25 56.35
CA ARG A 5 -41.58 42.55 55.63
C ARG A 5 -40.66 41.32 55.50
N SER A 6 -40.76 40.36 56.42
CA SER A 6 -39.98 39.11 56.42
C SER A 6 -40.45 38.14 55.33
N GLU A 7 -41.76 38.03 55.12
CA GLU A 7 -42.34 37.11 54.12
C GLU A 7 -42.08 37.55 52.67
N ARG A 8 -42.09 38.87 52.39
CA ARG A 8 -41.77 39.40 51.05
C ARG A 8 -40.30 39.19 50.68
N LEU A 9 -39.38 39.34 51.63
CA LEU A 9 -37.97 39.06 51.43
C LEU A 9 -37.75 37.55 51.16
N CYS A 10 -38.46 36.69 51.88
CA CYS A 10 -38.39 35.24 51.68
C CYS A 10 -38.91 34.82 50.29
N MET A 11 -40.02 35.40 49.83
CA MET A 11 -40.55 35.14 48.48
C MET A 11 -39.64 35.67 47.37
N GLN A 12 -39.01 36.83 47.55
CA GLN A 12 -38.01 37.34 46.60
C GLN A 12 -36.76 36.44 46.55
N CYS A 13 -36.27 35.98 47.70
CA CYS A 13 -35.14 35.03 47.76
C CYS A 13 -35.48 33.69 47.09
N TYR A 14 -36.69 33.15 47.31
CA TYR A 14 -37.15 31.92 46.67
C TYR A 14 -37.27 32.07 45.15
N PHE A 15 -37.81 33.20 44.68
CA PHE A 15 -37.94 33.46 43.24
C PHE A 15 -36.58 33.59 42.56
N LEU A 16 -35.64 34.31 43.18
CA LEU A 16 -34.26 34.43 42.68
C LEU A 16 -33.54 33.07 42.68
N TYR A 17 -33.73 32.26 43.73
CA TYR A 17 -33.16 30.91 43.79
C TYR A 17 -33.74 30.02 42.68
N LYS A 18 -35.06 29.97 42.54
CA LYS A 18 -35.74 29.17 41.50
C LYS A 18 -35.35 29.62 40.09
N PHE A 19 -35.24 30.92 39.86
CA PHE A 19 -34.76 31.48 38.59
C PHE A 19 -33.28 31.14 38.32
N SER A 20 -32.44 31.11 39.36
CA SER A 20 -31.03 30.70 39.23
C SER A 20 -30.88 29.21 38.89
N VAL A 21 -31.73 28.35 39.46
CA VAL A 21 -31.78 26.91 39.16
C VAL A 21 -32.27 26.68 37.72
N LEU A 22 -33.35 27.35 37.31
CA LEU A 22 -33.86 27.24 35.93
C LEU A 22 -32.84 27.72 34.88
N LYS A 23 -32.08 28.79 35.19
CA LYS A 23 -31.00 29.24 34.30
C LYS A 23 -29.87 28.23 34.16
N LYS A 24 -29.53 27.51 35.24
CA LYS A 24 -28.52 26.45 35.21
C LYS A 24 -28.99 25.27 34.38
N THR A 25 -30.20 24.77 34.62
CA THR A 25 -30.74 23.63 33.85
C THR A 25 -30.85 23.93 32.35
N MET A 26 -31.26 25.15 31.98
CA MET A 26 -31.32 25.55 30.57
C MET A 26 -29.94 25.71 29.92
N ALA A 27 -28.92 26.06 30.70
CA ALA A 27 -27.53 26.12 30.21
C ALA A 27 -26.95 24.71 30.02
N ASP A 28 -27.22 23.80 30.96
CA ASP A 28 -26.80 22.41 30.89
C ASP A 28 -27.44 21.69 29.67
N ASP A 29 -28.72 21.92 29.39
CA ASP A 29 -29.43 21.36 28.23
C ASP A 29 -28.81 21.83 26.88
N TYR A 30 -28.46 23.11 26.77
CA TYR A 30 -27.77 23.67 25.60
C TYR A 30 -26.36 23.06 25.41
N GLU A 31 -25.64 22.85 26.51
CA GLU A 31 -24.29 22.29 26.48
C GLU A 31 -24.32 20.81 26.06
N ILE A 32 -25.33 20.06 26.50
CA ILE A 32 -25.56 18.67 26.08
C ILE A 32 -25.84 18.58 24.57
N GLU A 33 -26.73 19.42 24.04
CA GLU A 33 -27.03 19.46 22.60
C GLU A 33 -25.80 19.84 21.76
N ALA A 34 -25.01 20.82 22.22
CA ALA A 34 -23.77 21.21 21.56
C ALA A 34 -22.73 20.05 21.53
N ASN A 35 -22.60 19.33 22.64
CA ASN A 35 -21.73 18.15 22.73
C ASN A 35 -22.20 17.02 21.82
N LEU A 36 -23.52 16.80 21.71
CA LEU A 36 -24.11 15.81 20.80
C LEU A 36 -23.75 16.11 19.34
N VAL A 37 -23.84 17.36 18.92
CA VAL A 37 -23.48 17.81 17.57
C VAL A 37 -21.99 17.61 17.30
N LEU A 38 -21.13 17.93 18.27
CA LEU A 38 -19.68 17.70 18.16
C LEU A 38 -19.36 16.21 18.02
N VAL A 39 -19.97 15.36 18.83
CA VAL A 39 -19.79 13.90 18.75
C VAL A 39 -20.28 13.38 17.39
N TYR A 40 -21.47 13.77 16.93
CA TYR A 40 -22.03 13.31 15.67
C TYR A 40 -21.19 13.74 14.46
N SER A 41 -20.71 15.00 14.44
CA SER A 41 -19.83 15.49 13.37
C SER A 41 -18.50 14.72 13.32
N SER A 42 -17.94 14.38 14.49
CA SER A 42 -16.71 13.58 14.57
C SER A 42 -16.89 12.15 14.09
N LEU A 43 -18.01 11.50 14.46
CA LEU A 43 -18.36 10.15 14.02
C LEU A 43 -18.60 10.10 12.51
N SER A 44 -19.33 11.08 11.98
CA SER A 44 -19.58 11.22 10.54
C SER A 44 -18.27 11.40 9.76
N ALA A 45 -17.35 12.25 10.24
CA ALA A 45 -16.04 12.44 9.64
C ALA A 45 -15.19 11.15 9.67
N TYR A 46 -15.24 10.39 10.76
CA TYR A 46 -14.55 9.11 10.87
C TYR A 46 -15.11 8.05 9.90
N ALA A 47 -16.45 7.93 9.82
CA ALA A 47 -17.11 7.03 8.88
C ALA A 47 -16.73 7.36 7.42
N LYS A 48 -16.69 8.65 7.06
CA LYS A 48 -16.26 9.11 5.74
C LYS A 48 -14.83 8.67 5.42
N ARG A 49 -13.89 8.83 6.36
CA ARG A 49 -12.50 8.39 6.19
C ARG A 49 -12.38 6.90 5.89
N ILE A 50 -13.17 6.07 6.58
CA ILE A 50 -13.19 4.62 6.33
C ILE A 50 -13.65 4.34 4.90
N VAL A 51 -14.75 4.96 4.47
CA VAL A 51 -15.29 4.79 3.12
C VAL A 51 -14.26 5.23 2.07
N ASP A 52 -13.60 6.38 2.25
CA ASP A 52 -12.55 6.88 1.36
C ASP A 52 -11.40 5.87 1.25
N GLN A 53 -10.94 5.29 2.38
CA GLN A 53 -9.90 4.26 2.36
C GLN A 53 -10.34 2.99 1.60
N LEU A 54 -11.59 2.57 1.74
CA LEU A 54 -12.14 1.42 1.02
C LEU A 54 -12.24 1.70 -0.49
N ILE A 55 -12.63 2.92 -0.88
CA ILE A 55 -12.66 3.35 -2.28
C ILE A 55 -11.25 3.34 -2.87
N ILE A 56 -10.27 3.95 -2.19
CA ILE A 56 -8.86 3.96 -2.63
C ILE A 56 -8.32 2.53 -2.76
N LYS A 57 -8.58 1.63 -1.80
CA LYS A 57 -8.17 0.22 -1.90
C LYS A 57 -8.80 -0.48 -3.11
N LYS A 58 -10.09 -0.23 -3.38
CA LYS A 58 -10.81 -0.79 -4.53
C LYS A 58 -10.26 -0.25 -5.85
N GLU A 59 -9.98 1.05 -5.92
CA GLU A 59 -9.35 1.67 -7.08
C GLU A 59 -7.94 1.14 -7.30
N ASN A 60 -7.11 1.03 -6.27
CA ASN A 60 -5.76 0.47 -6.38
C ASN A 60 -5.78 -0.98 -6.84
N LYS A 61 -6.77 -1.78 -6.42
CA LYS A 61 -6.96 -3.15 -6.92
C LYS A 61 -7.34 -3.17 -8.41
N LYS A 62 -8.19 -2.24 -8.86
CA LYS A 62 -8.55 -2.07 -10.28
C LYS A 62 -7.38 -1.51 -11.11
N ARG A 63 -6.57 -0.63 -10.51
CA ARG A 63 -5.36 -0.02 -11.09
C ARG A 63 -4.13 -0.90 -10.98
N ARG A 64 -4.22 -2.12 -10.45
CA ARG A 64 -3.19 -3.13 -10.70
C ARG A 64 -3.13 -3.31 -12.20
N THR A 65 -2.20 -2.58 -12.80
CA THR A 65 -1.90 -2.58 -14.22
C THR A 65 -1.77 -4.03 -14.62
N ARG A 66 -2.51 -4.43 -15.66
CA ARG A 66 -2.32 -5.75 -16.26
C ARG A 66 -0.83 -5.89 -16.51
N LYS A 67 -0.20 -6.89 -15.89
CA LYS A 67 1.19 -7.21 -16.19
C LYS A 67 1.27 -7.44 -17.70
N THR A 68 2.26 -6.82 -18.34
CA THR A 68 2.51 -7.02 -19.77
C THR A 68 2.67 -8.53 -20.00
N TRP A 69 1.97 -9.08 -21.01
CA TRP A 69 2.01 -10.53 -21.30
C TRP A 69 3.40 -11.03 -21.68
N GLN A 70 4.27 -10.12 -22.13
CA GLN A 70 5.64 -10.40 -22.50
C GLN A 70 6.55 -9.41 -21.78
N GLU A 71 7.57 -9.96 -21.12
CA GLU A 71 8.65 -9.16 -20.56
C GLU A 71 9.45 -8.48 -21.68
N LYS A 72 10.00 -7.29 -21.42
CA LYS A 72 10.66 -6.47 -22.44
C LYS A 72 11.86 -7.16 -23.07
N TRP A 73 12.62 -7.91 -22.27
CA TRP A 73 13.78 -8.70 -22.74
C TRP A 73 13.38 -9.81 -23.72
N LEU A 74 12.17 -10.36 -23.57
CA LEU A 74 11.64 -11.41 -24.45
C LEU A 74 11.42 -10.90 -25.89
N GLY A 75 11.15 -9.60 -26.05
CA GLY A 75 10.98 -8.95 -27.34
C GLY A 75 12.28 -8.70 -28.11
N ARG A 76 13.45 -8.90 -27.48
CA ARG A 76 14.77 -8.67 -28.08
C ARG A 76 15.42 -9.93 -28.68
N ARG A 77 14.71 -11.07 -28.64
CA ARG A 77 15.17 -12.39 -29.14
C ARG A 77 15.48 -12.41 -30.65
N ASP A 78 14.90 -11.51 -31.43
CA ASP A 78 15.13 -11.45 -32.89
C ASP A 78 16.54 -10.96 -33.28
N LYS A 79 17.37 -10.54 -32.31
CA LYS A 79 18.75 -10.07 -32.55
C LYS A 79 19.76 -11.19 -32.87
N GLY A 80 19.31 -12.45 -32.97
CA GLY A 80 20.16 -13.57 -33.41
C GLY A 80 21.20 -14.04 -32.38
N LEU A 81 21.22 -13.49 -31.17
CA LEU A 81 21.99 -14.01 -30.05
C LEU A 81 21.26 -15.23 -29.46
N GLY A 82 22.01 -16.29 -29.15
CA GLY A 82 21.45 -17.48 -28.51
C GLY A 82 20.70 -17.13 -27.22
N LEU A 83 19.65 -17.89 -26.89
CA LEU A 83 18.76 -17.62 -25.75
C LEU A 83 19.52 -17.40 -24.43
N LEU A 84 20.53 -18.24 -24.17
CA LEU A 84 21.37 -18.16 -22.97
C LEU A 84 22.25 -16.91 -22.93
N ASN A 85 22.69 -16.41 -24.10
CA ASN A 85 23.48 -15.18 -24.16
C ASN A 85 22.61 -13.98 -23.75
N VAL A 86 21.40 -13.89 -24.30
CA VAL A 86 20.42 -12.84 -23.94
C VAL A 86 20.06 -12.90 -22.46
N LEU A 87 19.85 -14.10 -21.91
CA LEU A 87 19.60 -14.31 -20.48
C LEU A 87 20.73 -13.77 -19.60
N ARG A 88 21.98 -14.04 -19.96
CA ARG A 88 23.14 -13.62 -19.16
C ARG A 88 23.45 -12.14 -19.31
N GLU A 89 23.37 -11.60 -20.52
CA GLU A 89 23.72 -10.20 -20.79
C GLU A 89 22.62 -9.23 -20.37
N GLU A 90 21.34 -9.60 -20.55
CA GLU A 90 20.22 -8.71 -20.27
C GLU A 90 19.49 -9.09 -18.98
N LEU A 91 19.00 -10.32 -18.86
CA LEU A 91 18.11 -10.69 -17.75
C LEU A 91 18.83 -10.74 -16.40
N LEU A 92 20.07 -11.24 -16.35
CA LEU A 92 20.86 -11.25 -15.11
C LEU A 92 21.09 -9.83 -14.55
N ILE A 93 21.19 -8.83 -15.43
CA ILE A 93 21.40 -7.42 -15.06
C ILE A 93 20.07 -6.74 -14.72
N GLU A 94 19.02 -6.95 -15.53
CA GLU A 94 17.70 -6.32 -15.34
C GLU A 94 16.94 -6.91 -14.13
N ASP A 95 16.91 -8.24 -14.00
CA ASP A 95 16.15 -8.94 -12.96
C ASP A 95 16.79 -10.30 -12.59
N PRO A 96 17.67 -10.34 -11.58
CA PRO A 96 18.36 -11.57 -11.17
C PRO A 96 17.42 -12.63 -10.57
N ASP A 97 16.27 -12.23 -10.02
CA ASP A 97 15.28 -13.17 -9.47
C ASP A 97 14.56 -13.92 -10.59
N GLN A 98 14.19 -13.21 -11.67
CA GLN A 98 13.66 -13.85 -12.87
C GLN A 98 14.69 -14.75 -13.56
N TYR A 99 15.96 -14.33 -13.59
CA TYR A 99 17.05 -15.17 -14.10
C TYR A 99 17.16 -16.49 -13.33
N LYS A 100 17.17 -16.42 -11.99
CA LYS A 100 17.18 -17.59 -11.11
C LYS A 100 15.95 -18.48 -11.34
N ASN A 101 14.77 -17.90 -11.51
CA ASN A 101 13.54 -18.65 -11.78
C ASN A 101 13.58 -19.34 -13.15
N PHE A 102 14.16 -18.70 -14.15
CA PHE A 102 14.29 -19.26 -15.50
C PHE A 102 15.22 -20.48 -15.49
N LEU A 103 16.43 -20.34 -14.94
CA LEU A 103 17.40 -21.43 -14.87
C LEU A 103 17.10 -22.45 -13.76
N ARG A 104 16.24 -22.09 -12.81
CA ARG A 104 15.98 -22.82 -11.55
C ARG A 104 17.25 -23.09 -10.74
N MET A 105 18.24 -22.21 -10.88
CA MET A 105 19.52 -22.27 -10.18
C MET A 105 20.14 -20.89 -10.07
N ASP A 106 21.01 -20.72 -9.08
CA ASP A 106 21.83 -19.53 -8.94
C ASP A 106 22.91 -19.46 -10.02
N ASN A 107 23.27 -18.24 -10.43
CA ASN A 107 24.30 -18.00 -11.45
C ASN A 107 25.64 -18.65 -11.07
N GLU A 108 26.03 -18.63 -9.79
CA GLU A 108 27.25 -19.29 -9.33
C GLU A 108 27.20 -20.81 -9.51
N CYS A 109 26.05 -21.43 -9.28
CA CYS A 109 25.86 -22.85 -9.47
C CYS A 109 25.97 -23.22 -10.96
N PHE A 110 25.34 -22.40 -11.82
CA PHE A 110 25.46 -22.52 -13.27
C PHE A 110 26.93 -22.44 -13.73
N LEU A 111 27.69 -21.43 -13.27
CA LEU A 111 29.10 -21.26 -13.62
C LEU A 111 29.97 -22.44 -13.14
N LYS A 112 29.68 -23.01 -11.96
CA LYS A 112 30.37 -24.21 -11.46
C LYS A 112 30.12 -25.41 -12.37
N LEU A 113 28.87 -25.69 -12.71
CA LEU A 113 28.50 -26.78 -13.62
C LEU A 113 29.11 -26.59 -15.00
N LEU A 114 29.07 -25.35 -15.50
CA LEU A 114 29.68 -25.00 -16.77
C LEU A 114 31.18 -25.28 -16.75
N ASN A 115 31.90 -24.88 -15.70
CA ASN A 115 33.34 -25.15 -15.59
C ASN A 115 33.68 -26.64 -15.58
N TYR A 116 32.85 -27.49 -14.98
CA TYR A 116 33.08 -28.94 -14.98
C TYR A 116 32.88 -29.56 -16.36
N ILE A 117 31.89 -29.08 -17.12
CA ILE A 117 31.51 -29.66 -18.40
C ILE A 117 32.17 -28.94 -19.58
N LYS A 118 32.78 -27.76 -19.36
CA LYS A 118 33.32 -26.86 -20.39
C LYS A 118 34.19 -27.60 -21.39
N CYS A 119 35.15 -28.38 -20.91
CA CYS A 119 36.07 -29.15 -21.75
C CYS A 119 35.37 -30.18 -22.65
N ASP A 120 34.23 -30.72 -22.22
CA ASP A 120 33.49 -31.76 -22.97
C ASP A 120 32.54 -31.15 -24.02
N ILE A 121 32.02 -29.95 -23.75
CA ILE A 121 31.06 -29.28 -24.65
C ILE A 121 31.70 -28.28 -25.60
N GLU A 122 32.91 -27.80 -25.31
CA GLU A 122 33.64 -26.87 -26.16
C GLU A 122 33.99 -27.53 -27.49
N LYS A 123 33.57 -26.91 -28.59
CA LYS A 123 33.84 -27.40 -29.95
C LYS A 123 34.74 -26.43 -30.69
N GLN A 124 35.59 -26.95 -31.56
CA GLN A 124 36.46 -26.13 -32.39
C GLN A 124 35.77 -25.72 -33.68
N ASN A 125 36.09 -24.51 -34.15
CA ASN A 125 35.63 -24.00 -35.44
C ASN A 125 36.00 -24.97 -36.57
N THR A 126 35.12 -25.09 -37.55
CA THR A 126 35.36 -25.88 -38.77
C THR A 126 35.37 -24.95 -39.97
N HIS A 127 35.92 -25.39 -41.10
CA HIS A 127 35.90 -24.60 -42.32
C HIS A 127 34.49 -24.19 -42.80
N LEU A 128 33.45 -24.93 -42.41
CA LEU A 128 32.08 -24.71 -42.84
C LEU A 128 31.27 -23.85 -41.86
N ARG A 129 31.65 -23.81 -40.58
CA ARG A 129 30.94 -23.05 -39.55
C ARG A 129 31.83 -22.73 -38.35
N GLU A 130 31.57 -21.56 -37.79
CA GLU A 130 32.00 -21.19 -36.44
C GLU A 130 31.23 -22.02 -35.40
N CYS A 131 31.93 -22.40 -34.34
CA CYS A 131 31.35 -23.13 -33.23
C CYS A 131 30.80 -22.17 -32.19
N VAL A 132 29.68 -22.59 -31.59
CA VAL A 132 29.13 -21.92 -30.42
C VAL A 132 30.03 -22.21 -29.23
N SER A 133 30.43 -21.15 -28.52
CA SER A 133 31.21 -21.27 -27.28
C SER A 133 30.46 -22.10 -26.24
N ALA A 134 31.19 -22.76 -25.34
CA ALA A 134 30.59 -23.54 -24.25
C ALA A 134 29.64 -22.70 -23.39
N GLU A 135 29.93 -21.41 -23.23
CA GLU A 135 29.11 -20.47 -22.48
C GLU A 135 27.77 -20.19 -23.18
N ASN A 136 27.72 -20.16 -24.51
CA ASN A 136 26.54 -19.72 -25.26
C ASN A 136 25.70 -20.88 -25.83
N ARG A 137 26.00 -22.12 -25.43
CA ARG A 137 25.30 -23.33 -25.87
C ARG A 137 24.15 -23.69 -24.93
#